data_AF-A0A418Q4T2-F1
#
_entry.id   AF-A0A418Q4T2-F1
#
_cell.length_a   1.000
_cell.length_b   1.000
_cell.length_c   1.000
_cell.angle_alpha   90.00
_cell.angle_beta   90.00
_cell.angle_gamma   90.00
#
_symmetry.space_group_name_H-M   'P 1'
#
loop_
_entity.id
_entity.type
_entity.pdbx_description
1 polymer ?
#
loop_
_entity_poly.entity_id
_entity_poly.type
_entity_poly.pdbx_seq_one_letter_code
_entity_poly.pdbx_strand_id
1 'polypeptide(L)'
;MGRLVLLLLIIVTVVLLWKAFGPATWKRSGQGSGMGRIGRREQQAEPQLKGPDDDPDFLWNIEKERFKKRREQERAAEKAAEQERQRQRREELRKQREERGDEEER
;
A
#
# COMPACT_ATOMS: atom_id res chain seq x y z
N MET A 1 -2.86 -33.17 -12.27
CA MET A 1 -1.59 -32.53 -11.89
C MET A 1 -1.77 -31.26 -11.03
N GLY A 2 -2.75 -30.38 -11.29
CA GLY A 2 -2.95 -29.16 -10.47
C GLY A 2 -3.37 -29.38 -9.01
N ARG A 3 -4.01 -30.52 -8.68
CA ARG A 3 -4.42 -30.86 -7.31
C ARG A 3 -3.22 -31.07 -6.36
N LEU A 4 -2.10 -31.60 -6.87
CA LEU A 4 -0.87 -31.79 -6.09
C LEU A 4 -0.21 -30.46 -5.73
N VAL A 5 -0.21 -29.51 -6.68
CA VAL A 5 0.29 -28.15 -6.44
C VAL A 5 -0.56 -27.45 -5.39
N LEU A 6 -1.89 -27.55 -5.48
CA LEU A 6 -2.79 -26.98 -4.48
C LEU A 6 -2.57 -27.57 -3.08
N LEU A 7 -2.41 -28.90 -2.97
CA LEU A 7 -2.12 -29.55 -1.69
C LEU A 7 -0.78 -29.10 -1.12
N LEU A 8 0.25 -28.98 -1.95
CA LEU A 8 1.56 -28.52 -1.53
C LEU A 8 1.50 -27.08 -0.99
N LEU A 9 0.79 -26.18 -1.67
CA LEU A 9 0.58 -24.80 -1.22
C LEU A 9 -0.15 -24.74 0.12
N ILE A 10 -1.17 -25.58 0.32
CA ILE A 10 -1.91 -25.66 1.60
C ILE A 10 -0.97 -26.12 2.72
N ILE A 11 -0.19 -27.18 2.49
CA ILE A 11 0.75 -27.72 3.48
C ILE A 11 1.78 -26.67 3.87
N VAL A 12 2.39 -25.98 2.90
CA VAL A 12 3.36 -24.89 3.16
C VAL A 12 2.73 -23.80 4.02
N THR A 13 1.50 -23.39 3.71
CA THR A 13 0.80 -22.35 4.47
C THR A 13 0.54 -22.78 5.91
N VAL A 14 0.09 -24.02 6.14
CA VAL A 14 -0.12 -24.57 7.49
C VAL A 14 1.18 -24.65 8.29
N VAL A 15 2.28 -25.07 7.65
CA VAL A 15 3.61 -25.15 8.28
C VAL A 15 4.11 -23.76 8.70
N LEU A 16 3.90 -22.74 7.86
CA LEU A 16 4.28 -21.36 8.19
C LEU A 16 3.45 -20.81 9.35
N LEU A 17 2.14 -21.05 9.36
CA LEU A 17 1.27 -20.70 10.49
C LEU A 17 1.71 -21.40 11.77
N TRP A 18 2.04 -22.69 11.71
CA TRP A 18 2.54 -23.42 12.86
C TRP A 18 3.92 -22.96 13.31
N LYS A 19 4.80 -22.50 12.41
CA LYS A 19 6.12 -21.98 12.80
C LYS A 19 6.01 -20.58 13.42
N ALA A 20 5.07 -19.77 12.96
CA ALA A 20 4.83 -18.42 13.45
C ALA A 20 4.05 -18.40 14.79
N PHE A 21 3.04 -19.25 14.92
CA PHE A 21 2.15 -19.33 16.09
C PHE A 21 2.37 -20.58 16.94
N GLY A 22 3.39 -21.39 16.62
CA GLY A 22 3.66 -22.64 17.32
C GLY A 22 4.08 -22.43 18.77
N PRO A 23 3.93 -23.47 19.61
CA PRO A 23 4.11 -23.41 21.07
C PRO A 23 5.54 -23.08 21.52
N ALA A 24 6.49 -22.86 20.60
CA ALA A 24 7.86 -22.46 20.91
C ALA A 24 7.96 -21.08 21.56
N THR A 25 6.98 -20.19 21.37
CA THR A 25 6.98 -18.87 22.02
C THR A 25 6.39 -18.89 23.43
N TRP A 26 5.58 -19.90 23.79
CA TRP A 26 4.99 -20.04 25.13
C TRP A 26 5.93 -20.66 26.18
N LYS A 27 7.07 -21.25 25.78
CA LYS A 27 8.06 -21.83 26.70
C LYS A 27 9.19 -20.86 27.10
N ARG A 28 8.90 -19.56 27.19
CA ARG A 28 9.81 -18.56 27.79
C ARG A 28 9.51 -18.32 29.29
N SER A 29 9.15 -19.38 30.00
CA SER A 29 9.07 -19.41 31.48
C SER A 29 9.58 -20.77 31.98
N GLY A 30 10.86 -21.05 31.81
CA GLY A 30 11.42 -22.34 32.22
C GLY A 30 12.88 -22.50 31.85
N GLN A 31 13.72 -22.08 32.77
CA GLN A 31 15.17 -22.24 32.77
C GLN A 31 15.62 -23.71 32.63
N GLY A 32 16.57 -23.95 31.72
CA GLY A 32 17.60 -24.99 31.86
C GLY A 32 17.37 -26.36 31.22
N SER A 33 18.47 -26.89 30.67
CA SER A 33 18.69 -28.27 30.17
C SER A 33 18.09 -28.58 28.79
N GLY A 34 18.80 -29.03 27.77
CA GLY A 34 20.15 -29.57 27.64
C GLY A 34 20.14 -30.52 26.45
N MET A 35 21.26 -30.58 25.72
CA MET A 35 21.64 -31.60 24.71
C MET A 35 21.11 -31.43 23.26
N GLY A 36 22.04 -31.15 22.34
CA GLY A 36 21.83 -31.36 20.90
C GLY A 36 22.49 -30.34 19.95
N ARG A 37 23.82 -30.20 20.01
CA ARG A 37 24.64 -29.50 19.01
C ARG A 37 24.33 -30.06 17.61
N ILE A 38 24.38 -29.28 16.52
CA ILE A 38 25.60 -29.04 15.72
C ILE A 38 25.29 -27.93 14.70
N GLY A 39 26.22 -26.98 14.58
CA GLY A 39 26.30 -26.10 13.41
C GLY A 39 25.72 -24.71 13.64
N ARG A 40 26.53 -23.82 14.23
CA ARG A 40 26.99 -22.58 13.58
C ARG A 40 27.58 -21.68 14.67
N ARG A 41 28.86 -21.90 14.92
CA ARG A 41 29.74 -20.92 15.53
C ARG A 41 29.97 -19.89 14.43
N GLU A 42 29.17 -18.84 14.37
CA GLU A 42 29.55 -17.58 13.72
C GLU A 42 28.50 -16.52 14.03
N GLN A 43 28.99 -15.41 14.60
CA GLN A 43 28.37 -14.10 14.59
C GLN A 43 27.12 -14.03 15.52
N GLN A 44 27.20 -13.60 16.78
CA GLN A 44 27.64 -12.25 17.16
C GLN A 44 27.75 -11.33 15.95
N ALA A 45 26.67 -11.22 15.17
CA ALA A 45 26.50 -10.04 14.37
C ALA A 45 26.26 -8.95 15.41
N GLU A 46 27.26 -8.10 15.61
CA GLU A 46 27.08 -6.72 16.07
C GLU A 46 25.75 -6.20 15.53
N PRO A 47 25.01 -5.34 16.25
CA PRO A 47 23.82 -4.71 15.67
C PRO A 47 24.26 -4.14 14.33
N GLN A 48 23.88 -4.80 13.24
CA GLN A 48 24.29 -4.36 11.92
C GLN A 48 23.65 -2.99 11.86
N LEU A 49 24.47 -1.95 11.90
CA LEU A 49 24.06 -0.60 11.55
C LEU A 49 23.63 -0.73 10.10
N LYS A 50 22.38 -1.13 9.94
CA LYS A 50 21.71 -1.35 8.69
C LYS A 50 21.57 0.03 8.09
N GLY A 51 22.26 0.25 6.97
CA GLY A 51 22.11 1.48 6.21
C GLY A 51 20.62 1.69 5.87
N PRO A 52 20.16 2.93 5.66
CA PRO A 52 18.75 3.26 5.41
C PRO A 52 18.07 2.59 4.20
N ASP A 53 18.71 1.61 3.55
CA ASP A 53 18.36 1.03 2.24
C ASP A 53 17.81 -0.40 2.32
N ASP A 54 17.79 -1.04 3.50
CA ASP A 54 17.35 -2.44 3.66
C ASP A 54 16.02 -2.56 4.42
N ASP A 55 15.12 -1.58 4.29
CA ASP A 55 13.75 -1.68 4.80
C ASP A 55 12.83 -2.31 3.74
N PRO A 56 12.39 -3.58 3.91
CA PRO A 56 11.57 -4.29 2.91
C PRO A 56 10.20 -3.65 2.68
N ASP A 57 9.77 -2.72 3.54
CA ASP A 57 8.52 -1.98 3.41
C ASP A 57 8.64 -0.74 2.49
N PHE A 58 9.85 -0.28 2.16
CA PHE A 58 10.06 0.96 1.42
C PHE A 58 9.67 0.83 -0.07
N LEU A 59 10.12 -0.24 -0.75
CA LEU A 59 9.81 -0.48 -2.17
C LEU A 59 8.31 -0.72 -2.40
N TRP A 60 7.67 -1.38 -1.44
CA TRP A 60 6.24 -1.63 -1.45
C TRP A 60 5.40 -0.36 -1.28
N ASN A 61 5.84 0.54 -0.40
CA ASN A 61 5.16 1.82 -0.17
C ASN A 61 5.28 2.76 -1.37
N ILE A 62 6.46 2.86 -2.01
CA ILE A 62 6.66 3.70 -3.21
C ILE A 62 5.76 3.25 -4.37
N GLU A 63 5.62 1.95 -4.59
CA GLU A 63 4.76 1.45 -5.67
C GLU A 63 3.27 1.73 -5.41
N LYS A 64 2.82 1.54 -4.15
CA LYS A 64 1.44 1.89 -3.75
C LYS A 64 1.16 3.39 -3.82
N GLU A 65 2.11 4.24 -3.43
CA GLU A 65 1.96 5.68 -3.51
C GLU A 65 1.86 6.18 -4.95
N ARG A 66 2.65 5.62 -5.87
CA ARG A 66 2.57 5.97 -7.31
C ARG A 66 1.21 5.64 -7.91
N PHE A 67 0.58 4.55 -7.50
CA PHE A 67 -0.76 4.19 -7.97
C PHE A 67 -1.84 5.13 -7.40
N LYS A 68 -1.78 5.44 -6.11
CA LYS A 68 -2.69 6.39 -5.46
C LYS A 68 -2.58 7.79 -6.06
N LYS A 69 -1.35 8.27 -6.26
CA LYS A 69 -1.06 9.59 -6.81
C LYS A 69 -1.61 9.78 -8.22
N ARG A 70 -1.51 8.77 -9.10
CA ARG A 70 -2.10 8.83 -10.45
C ARG A 70 -3.62 8.95 -10.41
N ARG A 71 -4.28 8.15 -9.58
CA ARG A 71 -5.75 8.15 -9.45
C ARG A 71 -6.29 9.45 -8.85
N GLU A 72 -5.55 10.04 -7.93
CA GLU A 72 -5.92 11.32 -7.32
C GLU A 72 -5.71 12.50 -8.30
N GLN A 73 -4.60 12.51 -9.04
CA GLN A 73 -4.35 13.52 -10.07
C GLN A 73 -5.41 13.50 -11.18
N GLU A 74 -5.80 12.31 -11.66
CA GLU A 74 -6.85 12.16 -12.67
C GLU A 74 -8.19 12.73 -12.19
N ARG A 75 -8.62 12.39 -10.96
CA ARG A 75 -9.85 12.92 -10.36
C ARG A 75 -9.79 14.42 -10.09
N ALA A 76 -8.63 14.92 -9.66
CA ALA A 76 -8.44 16.35 -9.43
C ALA A 76 -8.51 17.14 -10.74
N ALA A 77 -7.89 16.63 -11.81
CA ALA A 77 -7.95 17.22 -13.14
C ALA A 77 -9.38 17.19 -13.71
N GLU A 78 -10.11 16.09 -13.56
CA GLU A 78 -11.50 15.96 -13.99
C GLU A 78 -12.40 16.98 -13.26
N LYS A 79 -12.28 17.08 -11.93
CA LYS A 79 -13.03 18.06 -11.13
C LYS A 79 -12.69 19.51 -11.50
N ALA A 80 -11.41 19.80 -11.76
CA ALA A 80 -10.99 21.14 -12.18
C ALA A 80 -11.59 21.51 -13.54
N ALA A 81 -11.53 20.59 -14.50
CA ALA A 81 -12.11 20.77 -15.83
C ALA A 81 -13.64 20.94 -15.78
N GLU A 82 -14.33 20.19 -14.92
CA GLU A 82 -15.78 20.33 -14.73
C GLU A 82 -16.13 21.70 -14.11
N GLN A 83 -15.41 22.12 -13.08
CA GLN A 83 -15.63 23.44 -12.47
C GLN A 83 -15.39 24.59 -13.46
N GLU A 84 -14.37 24.49 -14.29
CA GLU A 84 -14.08 25.49 -15.32
C GLU A 84 -15.21 25.57 -16.35
N ARG A 85 -15.70 24.41 -16.84
CA ARG A 85 -16.86 24.35 -17.74
C ARG A 85 -18.13 24.93 -17.11
N GLN A 86 -18.35 24.69 -15.82
CA GLN A 86 -19.49 25.27 -15.11
C GLN A 86 -19.36 26.80 -14.97
N ARG A 87 -18.16 27.31 -14.69
CA ARG A 87 -17.89 28.75 -14.62
C ARG A 87 -18.12 29.41 -15.98
N GLN A 88 -17.54 28.86 -17.04
CA GLN A 88 -17.73 29.36 -18.41
C GLN A 88 -19.22 29.40 -18.78
N ARG A 89 -19.96 28.30 -18.55
CA ARG A 89 -21.41 28.26 -18.80
C ARG A 89 -22.18 29.32 -18.01
N ARG A 90 -21.80 29.55 -16.74
CA ARG A 90 -22.44 30.56 -15.89
C ARG A 90 -22.15 31.98 -16.39
N GLU A 91 -20.92 32.24 -16.83
CA GLU A 91 -20.52 33.51 -17.43
C GLU A 91 -21.24 33.76 -18.75
N GLU A 92 -21.33 32.76 -19.63
CA GLU A 92 -22.10 32.82 -20.87
C GLU A 92 -23.58 33.12 -20.62
N LEU A 93 -24.20 32.42 -19.67
CA LEU A 93 -25.59 32.67 -19.28
C LEU A 93 -25.80 34.08 -18.72
N ARG A 94 -24.83 34.57 -17.93
CA ARG A 94 -24.87 35.93 -17.40
C ARG A 94 -24.79 36.95 -18.53
N LYS A 95 -23.85 36.77 -19.47
CA LYS A 95 -23.68 37.66 -20.61
C LYS A 95 -24.91 37.68 -21.52
N GLN A 96 -25.49 36.52 -21.83
CA GLN A 96 -26.75 36.44 -22.58
C GLN A 96 -27.91 37.17 -21.90
N ARG A 97 -27.97 37.14 -20.56
CA ARG A 97 -29.02 37.82 -19.80
C ARG A 97 -28.83 39.34 -19.80
N GLU A 98 -27.58 39.80 -19.73
CA GLU A 98 -27.22 41.22 -19.86
C GLU A 98 -27.55 41.72 -21.28
N GLU A 99 -27.12 41.00 -22.33
CA GLU A 99 -27.44 41.33 -23.73
C GLU A 99 -28.95 41.39 -24.00
N ARG A 100 -29.75 40.42 -23.50
CA ARG A 100 -31.21 40.43 -23.66
C ARG A 100 -31.89 41.57 -22.90
N GLY A 101 -31.40 41.92 -21.72
CA GLY A 101 -31.96 43.03 -20.93
C GLY A 101 -31.71 44.38 -21.59
N ASP A 102 -30.53 44.58 -22.18
CA ASP A 102 -30.17 45.81 -22.90
C ASP A 102 -30.96 45.97 -24.22
N GLU A 103 -31.38 44.87 -24.85
CA GLU A 103 -32.25 44.88 -26.05
C GLU A 103 -33.70 45.28 -25.74
N GLU A 104 -34.22 44.96 -24.55
CA GLU A 104 -35.59 45.30 -24.16
C GLU A 104 -35.76 46.76 -23.70
N GLU A 105 -34.67 47.46 -23.37
CA GLU A 105 -34.68 48.85 -22.84
C GLU A 105 -34.44 49.95 -23.91
N ARG A 106 -34.24 49.59 -25.19
CA ARG A 106 -34.03 50.52 -26.32
C ARG A 106 -35.26 50.67 -27.21
#